data_AF-A0A3E0PXM8-F1
#
_entry.id   AF-A0A3E0PXM8-F1
#
_cell.length_a   1.000
_cell.length_b   1.000
_cell.length_c   1.000
_cell.angle_alpha   90.00
_cell.angle_beta   90.00
_cell.angle_gamma   90.00
#
_symmetry.space_group_name_H-M   'P 1'
#
loop_
_entity.id
_entity.type
_entity.pdbx_description
1 polymer ?
#
loop_
_entity_poly.entity_id
_entity_poly.type
_entity_poly.pdbx_seq_one_letter_code
_entity_poly.pdbx_strand_id
1 'polypeptide(L)'
;MTTATPLSDPEVPGLEILLGEGAEPLLGSFADMAGDRVRSHRVSQIRYIPGRSVTVQYLADTIDSRGKPGKSTYVASTITDVPDDVPIFSAGDVEVAVWQFPNDPYLPGLASATDTDQARKVLSQLGAEESQISLRTRSYRPMRRAVIEARGGAHSAFIKVTRPSQISRLQSIHVRLSESVPVPRSYGWDRHLGVVAMQAMPGRTLRRALERRSTSLPSAAQVISLLEMLPRPDSSDRVIAGPVARASDHARLLSIVDPESSQQLGPILEALDSVEVEPSTAAHGDFHSAQILVDKGQVVGLLDVDTVGVGERVDDLAGLLGHLS
;
A
#
# COMPACT_ATOMS: atom_id res chain seq x y z
N MET A 1 1.35 -25.39 23.15
CA MET A 1 0.93 -25.13 21.76
C MET A 1 -0.44 -24.51 21.84
N THR A 2 -0.54 -23.18 21.84
CA THR A 2 -1.83 -22.48 21.74
C THR A 2 -2.33 -22.75 20.34
N THR A 3 -3.31 -23.64 20.21
CA THR A 3 -4.05 -23.82 18.96
C THR A 3 -4.76 -22.51 18.70
N ALA A 4 -4.21 -21.68 17.81
CA ALA A 4 -4.88 -20.47 17.38
C ALA A 4 -6.24 -20.89 16.82
N THR A 5 -7.32 -20.33 17.38
CA THR A 5 -8.67 -20.53 16.85
C THR A 5 -8.66 -20.15 15.37
N PRO A 6 -9.15 -21.01 14.46
CA PRO A 6 -9.21 -20.68 13.04
C PRO A 6 -10.03 -19.41 12.85
N LEU A 7 -9.48 -18.46 12.10
CA LEU A 7 -10.13 -17.19 11.79
C LEU A 7 -11.34 -17.46 10.89
N SER A 8 -12.55 -17.12 11.35
CA SER A 8 -13.79 -17.33 10.60
C SER A 8 -14.70 -16.11 10.66
N ASP A 9 -15.43 -15.89 9.58
CA ASP A 9 -16.52 -14.91 9.49
C ASP A 9 -17.64 -15.55 8.63
N PRO A 10 -18.82 -15.85 9.20
CA PRO A 10 -19.93 -16.43 8.45
C PRO A 10 -20.40 -15.60 7.26
N GLU A 11 -20.20 -14.27 7.30
CA GLU A 11 -20.52 -13.37 6.20
C GLU A 11 -19.42 -13.36 5.11
N VAL A 12 -18.24 -13.93 5.41
CA VAL A 12 -17.12 -14.09 4.47
C VAL A 12 -16.54 -15.52 4.59
N PRO A 13 -17.27 -16.57 4.15
CA PRO A 13 -16.84 -17.95 4.33
C PRO A 13 -15.47 -18.27 3.69
N GLY A 14 -15.11 -17.51 2.64
CA GLY A 14 -13.80 -17.64 2.00
C GLY A 14 -12.61 -17.24 2.90
N LEU A 15 -12.84 -16.59 4.04
CA LEU A 15 -11.78 -16.25 4.99
C LEU A 15 -11.07 -17.49 5.52
N GLU A 16 -11.83 -18.48 5.99
CA GLU A 16 -11.28 -19.74 6.50
C GLU A 16 -10.63 -20.55 5.37
N ILE A 17 -11.28 -20.59 4.20
CA ILE A 17 -10.83 -21.35 3.03
C ILE A 17 -9.47 -20.83 2.52
N LEU A 18 -9.33 -19.51 2.37
CA LEU A 18 -8.12 -18.89 1.81
C LEU A 18 -6.96 -18.83 2.81
N LEU A 19 -7.22 -18.96 4.11
CA LEU A 19 -6.17 -19.02 5.14
C LEU A 19 -5.83 -20.45 5.57
N GLY A 20 -6.68 -21.42 5.24
CA GLY A 20 -6.52 -22.84 5.57
C GLY A 20 -6.10 -23.70 4.37
N GLU A 21 -6.46 -24.99 4.44
CA GLU A 21 -6.08 -26.02 3.46
C GLU A 21 -6.70 -25.80 2.06
N GLY A 22 -7.78 -25.02 1.97
CA GLY A 22 -8.45 -24.71 0.71
C GLY A 22 -7.61 -23.85 -0.26
N ALA A 23 -6.56 -23.19 0.24
CA ALA A 23 -5.67 -22.38 -0.60
C ALA A 23 -4.82 -23.21 -1.57
N GLU A 24 -4.36 -24.41 -1.16
CA GLU A 24 -3.48 -25.25 -1.98
C GLU A 24 -4.12 -25.70 -3.31
N PRO A 25 -5.29 -26.35 -3.33
CA PRO A 25 -5.93 -26.79 -4.59
C PRO A 25 -6.32 -25.62 -5.49
N LEU A 26 -6.67 -24.47 -4.90
CA LEU A 26 -6.98 -23.24 -5.64
C LEU A 26 -5.75 -22.72 -6.38
N LEU A 27 -4.62 -22.56 -5.69
CA LEU A 27 -3.38 -22.08 -6.29
C LEU A 27 -2.79 -23.08 -7.29
N GLY A 28 -2.93 -24.38 -7.01
CA GLY A 28 -2.56 -25.45 -7.94
C GLY A 28 -3.34 -25.36 -9.25
N SER A 29 -4.67 -25.25 -9.16
CA SER A 29 -5.55 -25.14 -10.33
C SER A 29 -5.24 -23.91 -11.18
N PHE A 30 -4.97 -22.77 -10.55
CA PHE A 30 -4.55 -21.56 -11.27
C PHE A 30 -3.18 -21.72 -11.94
N ALA A 31 -2.20 -22.32 -11.28
CA ALA A 31 -0.87 -22.55 -11.86
C ALA A 31 -0.91 -23.52 -13.04
N ASP A 32 -1.74 -24.57 -12.96
CA ASP A 32 -1.91 -25.56 -14.02
C ASP A 32 -2.43 -24.93 -15.34
N MET A 33 -3.23 -23.87 -15.26
CA MET A 33 -3.68 -23.10 -16.45
C MET A 33 -2.50 -22.52 -17.25
N ALA A 34 -1.40 -22.18 -16.59
CA ALA A 34 -0.17 -21.69 -17.21
C ALA A 34 0.84 -22.82 -17.52
N GLY A 35 0.51 -24.07 -17.18
CA GLY A 35 1.44 -25.21 -17.26
C GLY A 35 2.50 -25.22 -16.15
N ASP A 36 2.33 -24.41 -15.11
CA ASP A 36 3.21 -24.31 -13.96
C ASP A 36 2.69 -25.16 -12.80
N ARG A 37 3.55 -25.47 -11.83
CA ARG A 37 3.16 -26.19 -10.61
C ARG A 37 3.57 -25.44 -9.37
N VAL A 38 2.68 -25.37 -8.38
CA VAL A 38 2.98 -24.87 -7.03
C VAL A 38 3.58 -26.00 -6.19
N ARG A 39 4.76 -25.79 -5.60
CA ARG A 39 5.39 -26.75 -4.67
C ARG A 39 5.05 -26.50 -3.22
N SER A 40 4.99 -25.23 -2.87
CA SER A 40 4.73 -24.72 -1.53
C SER A 40 4.24 -23.29 -1.66
N HIS A 41 3.52 -22.83 -0.65
CA HIS A 41 3.07 -21.45 -0.57
C HIS A 41 3.03 -21.01 0.89
N ARG A 42 3.04 -19.69 1.11
CA ARG A 42 2.75 -19.09 2.41
C ARG A 42 1.99 -17.79 2.22
N VAL A 43 1.09 -17.50 3.15
CA VAL A 43 0.42 -16.20 3.21
C VAL A 43 1.47 -15.13 3.50
N SER A 44 1.47 -14.08 2.68
CA SER A 44 2.34 -12.91 2.86
C SER A 44 1.59 -11.66 3.27
N GLN A 45 0.34 -11.50 2.83
CA GLN A 45 -0.49 -10.37 3.20
C GLN A 45 -1.96 -10.79 3.18
N ILE A 46 -2.73 -10.27 4.14
CA ILE A 46 -4.18 -10.43 4.20
C ILE A 46 -4.78 -9.04 4.17
N ARG A 47 -5.79 -8.85 3.32
CA ARG A 47 -6.71 -7.72 3.43
C ARG A 47 -8.10 -8.28 3.67
N TYR A 48 -8.59 -8.07 4.87
CA TYR A 48 -9.91 -8.54 5.29
C TYR A 48 -10.77 -7.34 5.65
N ILE A 49 -11.99 -7.31 5.11
CA ILE A 49 -13.04 -6.37 5.49
C ILE A 49 -14.17 -7.23 6.09
N PRO A 50 -14.42 -7.13 7.41
CA PRO A 50 -15.49 -7.86 8.07
C PRO A 50 -16.82 -7.77 7.34
N GLY A 51 -17.49 -8.90 7.18
CA GLY A 51 -18.79 -9.01 6.52
C GLY A 51 -18.83 -8.69 5.03
N ARG A 52 -17.66 -8.52 4.37
CA ARG A 52 -17.64 -8.06 2.98
C ARG A 52 -16.71 -8.84 2.07
N SER A 53 -15.44 -8.98 2.44
CA SER A 53 -14.46 -9.57 1.53
C SER A 53 -13.15 -9.92 2.21
N VAL A 54 -12.48 -10.93 1.68
CA VAL A 54 -11.07 -11.20 1.96
C VAL A 54 -10.27 -11.23 0.66
N THR A 55 -9.06 -10.68 0.70
CA THR A 55 -8.04 -10.80 -0.34
C THR A 55 -6.76 -11.30 0.31
N VAL A 56 -6.24 -12.44 -0.14
CA VAL A 56 -5.04 -13.07 0.39
C VAL A 56 -3.96 -13.07 -0.68
N GLN A 57 -2.77 -12.62 -0.32
CA GLN A 57 -1.58 -12.71 -1.14
C GLN A 57 -0.70 -13.85 -0.65
N TYR A 58 -0.22 -14.67 -1.58
CA TYR A 58 0.66 -15.79 -1.32
C TYR A 58 2.00 -15.63 -2.01
N LEU A 59 3.07 -16.00 -1.32
CA LEU A 59 4.38 -16.24 -1.92
C LEU A 59 4.52 -17.75 -2.12
N ALA A 60 4.68 -18.17 -3.37
CA ALA A 60 4.75 -19.58 -3.77
C ALA A 60 6.11 -19.91 -4.38
N ASP A 61 6.66 -21.07 -4.04
CA ASP A 61 7.73 -21.68 -4.81
C ASP A 61 7.09 -22.51 -5.94
N THR A 62 7.50 -22.27 -7.18
CA THR A 62 6.88 -22.87 -8.37
C THR A 62 7.88 -23.65 -9.20
N ILE A 63 7.38 -24.49 -10.10
CA ILE A 63 8.15 -25.14 -11.17
C ILE A 63 7.46 -24.77 -12.48
N ASP A 64 8.20 -24.20 -13.43
CA ASP A 64 7.64 -23.88 -14.76
C ASP A 64 7.40 -25.14 -15.60
N SER A 65 6.69 -25.00 -16.71
CA SER A 65 6.44 -26.09 -17.67
C SER A 65 7.69 -26.82 -18.19
N ARG A 66 8.89 -26.25 -18.04
CA ARG A 66 10.19 -26.86 -18.41
C ARG A 66 10.91 -27.49 -17.22
N GLY A 67 10.29 -27.54 -16.05
CA GLY A 67 10.89 -28.09 -14.85
C GLY A 67 11.79 -27.11 -14.08
N LYS A 68 11.82 -25.82 -14.45
CA LYS A 68 12.69 -24.83 -13.81
C LYS A 68 12.04 -24.30 -12.52
N PRO A 69 12.74 -24.33 -11.36
CA PRO A 69 12.21 -23.75 -10.13
C PRO A 69 12.16 -22.22 -10.21
N GLY A 70 11.13 -21.64 -9.60
CA GLY A 70 10.87 -20.22 -9.57
C GLY A 70 10.12 -19.78 -8.31
N LYS A 71 9.80 -18.48 -8.24
CA LYS A 71 8.95 -17.91 -7.20
C LYS A 71 7.88 -17.06 -7.85
N SER A 72 6.65 -17.23 -7.39
CA SER A 72 5.48 -16.51 -7.86
C SER A 72 4.76 -15.85 -6.70
N THR A 73 4.11 -14.73 -6.99
CA THR A 73 3.16 -14.10 -6.06
C THR A 73 1.77 -14.26 -6.64
N TYR A 74 0.91 -14.98 -5.93
CA TYR A 74 -0.50 -15.16 -6.29
C TYR A 74 -1.38 -14.31 -5.36
N VAL A 75 -2.55 -13.95 -5.85
CA VAL A 75 -3.59 -13.28 -5.08
C VAL A 75 -4.90 -13.99 -5.31
N ALA A 76 -5.63 -14.26 -4.23
CA ALA A 76 -6.98 -14.78 -4.24
C ALA A 76 -7.92 -13.81 -3.54
N SER A 77 -9.12 -13.58 -4.09
CA SER A 77 -10.07 -12.62 -3.52
C SER A 77 -11.53 -13.06 -3.66
N THR A 78 -12.34 -12.87 -2.62
CA THR A 78 -13.78 -13.17 -2.59
C THR A 78 -14.66 -11.98 -3.00
N ILE A 79 -14.12 -11.09 -3.82
CA ILE A 79 -14.84 -9.90 -4.28
C ILE A 79 -15.77 -10.27 -5.43
N THR A 80 -16.85 -9.52 -5.59
CA THR A 80 -17.89 -9.81 -6.58
C THR A 80 -17.75 -9.00 -7.87
N ASP A 81 -17.21 -7.79 -7.78
CA ASP A 81 -16.97 -6.91 -8.95
C ASP A 81 -15.59 -7.21 -9.53
N VAL A 82 -15.50 -8.28 -10.31
CA VAL A 82 -14.26 -8.80 -10.92
C VAL A 82 -14.30 -8.59 -12.43
N PRO A 83 -13.23 -8.05 -13.06
CA PRO A 83 -13.15 -7.98 -14.53
C PRO A 83 -13.27 -9.35 -15.20
N ASP A 84 -13.94 -9.40 -16.36
CA ASP A 84 -14.31 -10.64 -17.07
C ASP A 84 -13.13 -11.55 -17.44
N ASP A 85 -11.92 -11.00 -17.55
CA ASP A 85 -10.70 -11.71 -17.95
C ASP A 85 -9.99 -12.41 -16.77
N VAL A 86 -10.49 -12.25 -15.55
CA VAL A 86 -9.89 -12.84 -14.36
C VAL A 86 -10.48 -14.23 -14.09
N PRO A 87 -9.66 -15.27 -13.98
CA PRO A 87 -10.14 -16.61 -13.64
C PRO A 87 -10.83 -16.65 -12.27
N ILE A 88 -12.05 -17.21 -12.25
CA ILE A 88 -12.84 -17.45 -11.04
C ILE A 88 -12.89 -18.96 -10.79
N PHE A 89 -12.64 -19.34 -9.54
CA PHE A 89 -12.69 -20.73 -9.08
C PHE A 89 -13.72 -20.88 -7.98
N SER A 90 -14.37 -22.04 -7.92
CA SER A 90 -15.17 -22.43 -6.77
C SER A 90 -14.25 -23.04 -5.71
N ALA A 91 -14.27 -22.48 -4.50
CA ALA A 91 -13.62 -23.06 -3.33
C ALA A 91 -14.70 -23.28 -2.27
N GLY A 92 -15.21 -24.52 -2.19
CA GLY A 92 -16.47 -24.80 -1.50
C GLY A 92 -17.63 -24.09 -2.20
N ASP A 93 -18.46 -23.40 -1.43
CA ASP A 93 -19.59 -22.60 -1.93
C ASP A 93 -19.22 -21.14 -2.25
N VAL A 94 -17.92 -20.81 -2.26
CA VAL A 94 -17.42 -19.44 -2.47
C VAL A 94 -16.73 -19.32 -3.82
N GLU A 95 -17.08 -18.28 -4.58
CA GLU A 95 -16.36 -17.89 -5.78
C GLU A 95 -15.13 -17.03 -5.42
N VAL A 96 -13.99 -17.40 -6.00
CA VAL A 96 -12.71 -16.76 -5.71
C VAL A 96 -12.02 -16.38 -7.01
N ALA A 97 -11.79 -15.08 -7.18
CA ALA A 97 -10.97 -14.56 -8.26
C ALA A 97 -9.49 -14.76 -7.92
N VAL A 98 -8.71 -15.30 -8.87
CA VAL A 98 -7.28 -15.56 -8.69
C VAL A 98 -6.46 -14.93 -9.81
N TRP A 99 -5.37 -14.28 -9.45
CA TRP A 99 -4.40 -13.74 -10.39
C TRP A 99 -2.97 -13.82 -9.85
N GLN A 100 -2.00 -13.56 -10.73
CA GLN A 100 -0.57 -13.57 -10.40
C GLN A 100 0.03 -12.19 -10.62
N PHE A 101 0.88 -11.73 -9.71
CA PHE A 101 1.71 -10.56 -9.95
C PHE A 101 2.64 -10.79 -11.15
N PRO A 102 2.81 -9.82 -12.08
CA PRO A 102 2.35 -8.44 -12.02
C PRO A 102 1.00 -8.17 -12.73
N ASN A 103 0.23 -9.20 -13.06
CA ASN A 103 -1.03 -9.12 -13.80
C ASN A 103 -2.22 -8.86 -12.86
N ASP A 104 -2.16 -7.78 -12.08
CA ASP A 104 -3.28 -7.36 -11.23
C ASP A 104 -4.35 -6.65 -12.08
N PRO A 105 -5.58 -7.19 -12.15
CA PRO A 105 -6.61 -6.69 -13.06
C PRO A 105 -7.11 -5.28 -12.72
N TYR A 106 -6.87 -4.80 -11.48
CA TYR A 106 -7.23 -3.44 -11.08
C TYR A 106 -6.07 -2.45 -11.22
N LEU A 107 -4.87 -2.94 -11.55
CA LEU A 107 -3.65 -2.15 -11.73
C LEU A 107 -3.07 -2.42 -13.14
N PRO A 108 -3.75 -2.01 -14.23
CA PRO A 108 -3.38 -2.37 -15.60
C PRO A 108 -1.97 -1.92 -15.99
N GLY A 109 -1.44 -0.86 -15.37
CA GLY A 109 -0.06 -0.42 -15.58
C GLY A 109 1.01 -1.26 -14.89
N LEU A 110 0.66 -2.24 -14.05
CA LEU A 110 1.62 -2.94 -13.18
C LEU A 110 2.60 -3.80 -13.98
N ALA A 111 2.14 -4.58 -14.94
CA ALA A 111 3.00 -5.38 -15.81
C ALA A 111 4.03 -4.50 -16.53
N SER A 112 3.57 -3.37 -17.11
CA SER A 112 4.46 -2.40 -17.75
C SER A 112 5.42 -1.70 -16.77
N ALA A 113 5.01 -1.44 -15.54
CA ALA A 113 5.86 -0.80 -14.53
C ALA A 113 6.97 -1.74 -14.01
N THR A 114 6.77 -3.06 -14.15
CA THR A 114 7.76 -4.09 -13.83
C THR A 114 8.59 -4.52 -15.04
N ASP A 115 8.35 -3.94 -16.21
CA ASP A 115 9.08 -4.22 -17.42
C ASP A 115 10.38 -3.39 -17.48
N THR A 116 11.50 -4.09 -17.70
CA THR A 116 12.83 -3.46 -17.65
C THR A 116 13.05 -2.50 -18.82
N ASP A 117 12.48 -2.78 -20.00
CA ASP A 117 12.64 -1.94 -21.18
C ASP A 117 11.78 -0.68 -21.09
N GLN A 118 10.59 -0.76 -20.50
CA GLN A 118 9.79 0.44 -20.21
C GLN A 118 10.45 1.30 -19.12
N ALA A 119 10.97 0.69 -18.06
CA ALA A 119 11.73 1.40 -17.04
C ALA A 119 12.99 2.07 -17.61
N ARG A 120 13.63 1.44 -18.61
CA ARG A 120 14.75 2.02 -19.35
C ARG A 120 14.39 3.31 -20.05
N LYS A 121 13.26 3.35 -20.76
CA LYS A 121 12.81 4.59 -21.41
C LYS A 121 12.64 5.73 -20.42
N VAL A 122 12.06 5.47 -19.25
CA VAL A 122 11.90 6.46 -18.18
C VAL A 122 13.25 6.95 -17.68
N LEU A 123 14.19 6.06 -17.36
CA LEU A 123 15.51 6.45 -16.84
C LEU A 123 16.39 7.15 -17.90
N SER A 124 16.30 6.75 -19.16
CA SER A 124 17.04 7.41 -20.26
C SER A 124 16.59 8.86 -20.46
N GLN A 125 15.29 9.15 -20.29
CA GLN A 125 14.79 10.54 -20.29
C GLN A 125 15.34 11.39 -19.12
N LEU A 126 15.77 10.74 -18.04
CA LEU A 126 16.42 11.40 -16.89
C LEU A 126 17.95 11.52 -17.06
N GLY A 127 18.52 11.05 -18.17
CA GLY A 127 19.97 11.12 -18.44
C GLY A 127 20.76 9.88 -18.01
N ALA A 128 20.10 8.76 -17.67
CA ALA A 128 20.80 7.51 -17.41
C ALA A 128 21.40 6.94 -18.70
N GLU A 129 22.71 6.65 -18.69
CA GLU A 129 23.37 5.90 -19.75
C GLU A 129 22.79 4.48 -19.88
N GLU A 130 22.87 3.87 -21.07
CA GLU A 130 22.18 2.62 -21.45
C GLU A 130 22.57 1.34 -20.66
N SER A 131 23.30 1.43 -19.55
CA SER A 131 23.77 0.26 -18.80
C SER A 131 22.91 -0.10 -17.58
N GLN A 132 22.89 -1.41 -17.32
CA GLN A 132 22.19 -2.18 -16.27
C GLN A 132 21.16 -1.41 -15.43
N ILE A 133 19.90 -1.57 -15.81
CA ILE A 133 18.76 -1.13 -15.00
C ILE A 133 18.36 -2.26 -14.07
N SER A 134 18.10 -1.89 -12.82
CA SER A 134 17.48 -2.79 -11.86
C SER A 134 16.11 -2.27 -11.47
N LEU A 135 15.15 -3.19 -11.42
CA LEU A 135 13.82 -2.95 -10.89
C LEU A 135 13.66 -3.65 -9.56
N ARG A 136 13.04 -2.94 -8.61
CA ARG A 136 12.67 -3.51 -7.32
C ARG A 136 11.26 -3.09 -6.95
N THR A 137 10.37 -4.06 -6.80
CA THR A 137 9.06 -3.84 -6.18
C THR A 137 9.27 -3.44 -4.72
N ARG A 138 8.93 -2.19 -4.38
CA ARG A 138 9.00 -1.64 -3.02
C ARG A 138 7.80 -2.02 -2.20
N SER A 139 6.64 -2.00 -2.84
CA SER A 139 5.39 -2.40 -2.25
C SER A 139 4.43 -2.85 -3.35
N TYR A 140 3.60 -3.83 -3.02
CA TYR A 140 2.47 -4.25 -3.83
C TYR A 140 1.34 -4.55 -2.85
N ARG A 141 0.26 -3.79 -2.95
CA ARG A 141 -0.99 -4.00 -2.20
C ARG A 141 -2.03 -4.35 -3.25
N PRO A 142 -2.41 -5.63 -3.38
CA PRO A 142 -3.30 -6.08 -4.43
C PRO A 142 -4.55 -5.21 -4.56
N MET A 143 -4.94 -4.98 -5.80
CA MET A 143 -6.06 -4.16 -6.23
C MET A 143 -5.99 -2.67 -5.85
N ARG A 144 -4.94 -2.22 -5.16
CA ARG A 144 -4.89 -0.86 -4.59
C ARG A 144 -3.76 -0.06 -5.21
N ARG A 145 -2.54 -0.55 -5.05
CA ARG A 145 -1.34 0.14 -5.55
C ARG A 145 -0.11 -0.75 -5.56
N ALA A 146 0.85 -0.38 -6.40
CA ALA A 146 2.22 -0.85 -6.33
C ALA A 146 3.19 0.32 -6.45
N VAL A 147 4.40 0.16 -5.91
CA VAL A 147 5.51 1.09 -6.11
C VAL A 147 6.72 0.30 -6.56
N ILE A 148 7.22 0.61 -7.75
CA ILE A 148 8.42 0.01 -8.33
C ILE A 148 9.54 1.05 -8.28
N GLU A 149 10.70 0.66 -7.79
CA GLU A 149 11.91 1.47 -7.81
C GLU A 149 12.75 1.06 -9.00
N ALA A 150 13.02 2.01 -9.89
CA ALA A 150 13.90 1.84 -11.03
C ALA A 150 15.23 2.56 -10.74
N ARG A 151 16.36 1.88 -10.94
CA ARG A 151 17.71 2.44 -10.79
C ARG A 151 18.56 2.18 -12.02
N GLY A 152 19.31 3.19 -12.45
CA GLY A 152 20.34 3.10 -13.49
C GLY A 152 21.48 4.09 -13.22
N GLY A 153 22.66 3.57 -12.85
CA GLY A 153 23.81 4.40 -12.45
C GLY A 153 23.47 5.35 -11.30
N ALA A 154 23.66 6.65 -11.51
CA ALA A 154 23.32 7.71 -10.55
C ALA A 154 21.84 8.10 -10.55
N HIS A 155 21.04 7.61 -11.50
CA HIS A 155 19.65 8.01 -11.67
C HIS A 155 18.71 6.98 -11.04
N SER A 156 17.62 7.47 -10.45
CA SER A 156 16.56 6.61 -9.94
C SER A 156 15.20 7.30 -10.01
N ALA A 157 14.16 6.49 -10.17
CA ALA A 157 12.78 6.92 -10.20
C ALA A 157 11.90 5.92 -9.45
N PHE A 158 10.79 6.40 -8.92
CA PHE A 158 9.74 5.55 -8.37
C PHE A 158 8.53 5.58 -9.30
N ILE A 159 8.09 4.42 -9.75
CA ILE A 159 6.91 4.24 -10.57
C ILE A 159 5.79 3.77 -9.65
N LYS A 160 4.79 4.62 -9.43
CA LYS A 160 3.62 4.31 -8.61
C LYS A 160 2.47 3.93 -9.55
N VAL A 161 1.91 2.75 -9.31
CA VAL A 161 0.76 2.22 -10.06
C VAL A 161 -0.43 2.20 -9.11
N THR A 162 -1.55 2.72 -9.56
CA THR A 162 -2.84 2.78 -8.82
C THR A 162 -3.98 2.42 -9.77
N ARG A 163 -5.22 2.37 -9.27
CA ARG A 163 -6.38 2.24 -10.15
C ARG A 163 -6.46 3.46 -11.08
N PRO A 164 -6.86 3.29 -12.36
CA PRO A 164 -7.04 4.41 -13.30
C PRO A 164 -7.95 5.52 -12.77
N SER A 165 -8.95 5.18 -11.95
CA SER A 165 -9.86 6.15 -11.32
C SER A 165 -9.19 7.06 -10.26
N GLN A 166 -8.02 6.68 -9.74
CA GLN A 166 -7.33 7.40 -8.66
C GLN A 166 -6.17 8.26 -9.15
N ILE A 167 -5.56 7.93 -10.30
CA ILE A 167 -4.29 8.52 -10.72
C ILE A 167 -4.38 10.02 -11.02
N SER A 168 -5.51 10.50 -11.56
CA SER A 168 -5.68 11.93 -11.87
C SER A 168 -5.64 12.78 -10.60
N ARG A 169 -6.32 12.36 -9.54
CA ARG A 169 -6.27 13.01 -8.24
C ARG A 169 -4.84 13.00 -7.67
N LEU A 170 -4.20 11.83 -7.70
CA LEU A 170 -2.84 11.67 -7.19
C LEU A 170 -1.88 12.65 -7.88
N GLN A 171 -1.94 12.73 -9.21
CA GLN A 171 -1.13 13.66 -9.99
C GLN A 171 -1.42 15.11 -9.62
N SER A 172 -2.70 15.51 -9.54
CA SER A 172 -3.08 16.88 -9.19
C SER A 172 -2.57 17.29 -7.81
N ILE A 173 -2.63 16.40 -6.82
CA ILE A 173 -2.08 16.64 -5.48
C ILE A 173 -0.57 16.84 -5.55
N HIS A 174 0.17 15.99 -6.25
CA HIS A 174 1.63 16.12 -6.36
C HIS A 174 2.06 17.43 -7.02
N VAL A 175 1.39 17.81 -8.12
CA VAL A 175 1.67 19.08 -8.79
C VAL A 175 1.40 20.26 -7.85
N ARG A 176 0.21 20.31 -7.24
CA ARG A 176 -0.20 21.37 -6.31
C ARG A 176 0.76 21.51 -5.13
N LEU A 177 1.12 20.39 -4.48
CA LEU A 177 1.99 20.41 -3.30
C LEU A 177 3.44 20.74 -3.63
N SER A 178 3.93 20.42 -4.84
CA SER A 178 5.32 20.68 -5.22
C SER A 178 5.72 22.17 -5.24
N GLU A 179 4.73 23.09 -5.18
CA GLU A 179 4.94 24.53 -5.11
C GLU A 179 5.33 25.02 -3.71
N SER A 180 4.99 24.26 -2.66
CA SER A 180 5.11 24.70 -1.25
C SER A 180 5.72 23.67 -0.31
N VAL A 181 5.65 22.38 -0.67
CA VAL A 181 6.06 21.25 0.14
C VAL A 181 7.15 20.46 -0.61
N PRO A 182 8.21 19.96 0.06
CA PRO A 182 9.25 19.16 -0.59
C PRO A 182 8.75 17.74 -0.93
N VAL A 183 7.79 17.63 -1.83
CA VAL A 183 7.28 16.34 -2.33
C VAL A 183 8.07 15.89 -3.57
N PRO A 184 8.11 14.59 -3.89
CA PRO A 184 8.70 14.13 -5.13
C PRO A 184 8.02 14.76 -6.36
N ARG A 185 8.81 15.31 -7.28
CA ARG A 185 8.29 15.80 -8.56
C ARG A 185 7.75 14.64 -9.39
N SER A 186 6.62 14.87 -10.06
CA SER A 186 6.11 13.95 -11.09
C SER A 186 6.87 14.20 -12.40
N TYR A 187 7.43 13.15 -12.98
CA TYR A 187 8.07 13.18 -14.31
C TYR A 187 7.07 12.95 -15.44
N GLY A 188 5.91 12.39 -15.14
CA GLY A 188 4.89 12.03 -16.13
C GLY A 188 3.94 10.98 -15.57
N TRP A 189 2.75 10.90 -16.16
CA TRP A 189 1.70 9.98 -15.72
C TRP A 189 0.86 9.51 -16.91
N ASP A 190 0.26 8.34 -16.75
CA ASP A 190 -0.68 7.74 -17.70
C ASP A 190 -2.01 7.49 -17.00
N ARG A 191 -3.07 8.12 -17.51
CA ARG A 191 -4.41 8.02 -16.95
C ARG A 191 -5.03 6.65 -17.14
N HIS A 192 -4.80 6.01 -18.28
CA HIS A 192 -5.42 4.73 -18.65
C HIS A 192 -4.76 3.57 -17.92
N LEU A 193 -3.43 3.62 -17.77
CA LEU A 193 -2.67 2.60 -17.06
C LEU A 193 -2.62 2.84 -15.55
N GLY A 194 -3.00 4.04 -15.08
CA GLY A 194 -2.97 4.36 -13.65
C GLY A 194 -1.56 4.53 -13.10
N VAL A 195 -0.61 5.02 -13.92
CA VAL A 195 0.82 5.08 -13.61
C VAL A 195 1.29 6.52 -13.43
N VAL A 196 2.18 6.76 -12.46
CA VAL A 196 2.98 8.00 -12.36
C VAL A 196 4.45 7.65 -12.10
N ALA A 197 5.35 8.28 -12.83
CA ALA A 197 6.79 8.21 -12.58
C ALA A 197 7.20 9.43 -11.76
N MET A 198 7.96 9.20 -10.68
CA MET A 198 8.26 10.20 -9.67
C MET A 198 9.74 10.26 -9.35
N GLN A 199 10.19 11.45 -8.95
CA GLN A 199 11.54 11.71 -8.48
C GLN A 199 11.92 10.80 -7.31
N ALA A 200 13.10 10.20 -7.39
CA ALA A 200 13.74 9.64 -6.21
C ALA A 200 14.33 10.78 -5.35
N MET A 201 13.74 11.00 -4.19
CA MET A 201 14.18 12.01 -3.24
C MET A 201 15.42 11.53 -2.48
N PRO A 202 16.37 12.43 -2.13
CA PRO A 202 17.56 12.07 -1.37
C PRO A 202 17.24 11.72 0.09
N GLY A 203 18.26 11.23 0.80
CA GLY A 203 18.17 10.97 2.23
C GLY A 203 17.55 9.60 2.58
N ARG A 204 17.05 9.50 3.81
CA ARG A 204 16.42 8.30 4.37
C ARG A 204 15.17 8.70 5.15
N THR A 205 14.30 7.75 5.43
CA THR A 205 13.13 8.03 6.28
C THR A 205 13.57 8.44 7.69
N LEU A 206 12.83 9.34 8.34
CA LEU A 206 13.05 9.73 9.74
C LEU A 206 13.03 8.51 10.65
N ARG A 207 12.14 7.54 10.39
CA ARG A 207 12.13 6.23 11.07
C ARG A 207 13.49 5.55 11.07
N ARG A 208 14.13 5.44 9.89
CA ARG A 208 15.46 4.83 9.74
C ARG A 208 16.60 5.66 10.34
N ALA A 209 16.38 6.97 10.51
CA ALA A 209 17.32 7.85 11.20
C ALA A 209 17.22 7.65 12.72
N LEU A 210 16.00 7.56 13.26
CA LEU A 210 15.73 7.31 14.68
C LEU A 210 16.28 5.95 15.15
N GLU A 211 16.23 4.92 14.31
CA GLU A 211 16.83 3.61 14.59
C GLU A 211 18.37 3.66 14.75
N ARG A 212 19.03 4.72 14.32
CA ARG A 212 20.49 4.87 14.33
C ARG A 212 20.93 6.05 15.20
N ARG A 213 21.44 5.74 16.40
CA ARG A 213 21.90 6.72 17.41
C ARG A 213 22.92 7.76 16.92
N SER A 214 23.71 7.47 15.88
CA SER A 214 24.73 8.39 15.33
C SER A 214 24.20 9.34 14.26
N THR A 215 22.90 9.29 13.92
CA THR A 215 22.33 10.13 12.86
C THR A 215 21.94 11.48 13.43
N SER A 216 22.37 12.58 12.80
CA SER A 216 21.81 13.90 13.07
C SER A 216 20.33 13.91 12.69
N LEU A 217 19.47 14.27 13.64
CA LEU A 217 18.03 14.35 13.46
C LEU A 217 17.60 15.80 13.17
N PRO A 218 16.53 16.02 12.38
CA PRO A 218 15.92 17.35 12.28
C PRO A 218 15.32 17.78 13.62
N SER A 219 15.11 19.08 13.80
CA SER A 219 14.37 19.58 14.96
C SER A 219 12.88 19.23 14.84
N ALA A 220 12.18 19.14 15.97
CA ALA A 220 10.73 18.95 15.98
C ALA A 220 10.00 20.04 15.19
N ALA A 221 10.48 21.29 15.27
CA ALA A 221 9.93 22.41 14.50
C ALA A 221 10.02 22.20 12.98
N GLN A 222 11.11 21.59 12.48
CA GLN A 222 11.22 21.26 11.05
C GLN A 222 10.27 20.16 10.60
N VAL A 223 9.94 19.23 11.50
CA VAL A 223 8.96 18.18 11.20
C VAL A 223 7.56 18.78 11.18
N ILE A 224 7.21 19.61 12.18
CA ILE A 224 5.90 20.24 12.28
C ILE A 224 5.66 21.22 11.13
N SER A 225 6.69 21.95 10.68
CA SER A 225 6.56 22.92 9.60
C SER A 225 6.14 22.29 8.26
N LEU A 226 6.35 20.98 8.05
CA LEU A 226 5.80 20.26 6.88
C LEU A 226 4.28 20.36 6.80
N LEU A 227 3.59 20.31 7.94
CA LEU A 227 2.14 20.42 7.99
C LEU A 227 1.70 21.88 7.79
N GLU A 228 2.50 22.85 8.24
CA GLU A 228 2.25 24.29 8.02
C GLU A 228 2.44 24.69 6.55
N MET A 229 3.30 23.99 5.83
CA MET A 229 3.51 24.17 4.39
C MET A 229 2.35 23.64 3.53
N LEU A 230 1.46 22.80 4.08
CA LEU A 230 0.31 22.31 3.32
C LEU A 230 -0.59 23.50 2.92
N PRO A 231 -0.97 23.61 1.64
CA PRO A 231 -1.84 24.69 1.17
C PRO A 231 -3.20 24.58 1.85
N ARG A 232 -3.85 25.72 2.08
CA ARG A 232 -5.22 25.74 2.61
C ARG A 232 -6.13 24.91 1.71
N PRO A 233 -7.02 24.09 2.29
CA PRO A 233 -7.90 23.28 1.49
C PRO A 233 -8.93 24.15 0.76
N ASP A 234 -9.35 23.70 -0.41
CA ASP A 234 -10.44 24.30 -1.17
C ASP A 234 -11.66 23.35 -1.22
N SER A 235 -12.76 23.79 -1.85
CA SER A 235 -14.01 23.03 -1.92
C SER A 235 -13.92 21.71 -2.71
N SER A 236 -12.85 21.50 -3.48
CA SER A 236 -12.60 20.27 -4.24
C SER A 236 -11.80 19.23 -3.44
N ASP A 237 -11.22 19.63 -2.31
CA ASP A 237 -10.46 18.72 -1.46
C ASP A 237 -11.40 17.75 -0.71
N ARG A 238 -10.94 16.51 -0.58
CA ARG A 238 -11.71 15.45 0.07
C ARG A 238 -11.60 15.58 1.59
N VAL A 239 -12.72 15.39 2.27
CA VAL A 239 -12.74 15.15 3.72
C VAL A 239 -12.15 13.77 4.01
N ILE A 240 -11.16 13.74 4.89
CA ILE A 240 -10.49 12.52 5.34
C ILE A 240 -11.00 12.14 6.73
N ALA A 241 -11.22 10.85 6.94
CA ALA A 241 -11.67 10.34 8.23
C ALA A 241 -10.47 10.16 9.17
N GLY A 242 -10.52 10.85 10.32
CA GLY A 242 -9.55 10.72 11.39
C GLY A 242 -9.49 9.30 11.99
N PRO A 243 -8.51 9.02 12.87
CA PRO A 243 -8.43 7.76 13.61
C PRO A 243 -9.67 7.48 14.46
N VAL A 244 -10.25 8.49 15.11
CA VAL A 244 -11.46 8.37 15.95
C VAL A 244 -12.64 7.85 15.13
N ALA A 245 -12.90 8.45 13.97
CA ALA A 245 -13.97 8.03 13.06
C ALA A 245 -13.82 6.58 12.55
N ARG A 246 -12.61 6.00 12.63
CA ARG A 246 -12.32 4.62 12.21
C ARG A 246 -12.27 3.65 13.39
N ALA A 247 -12.40 4.10 14.62
CA ALA A 247 -12.19 3.25 15.81
C ALA A 247 -13.17 2.07 15.87
N SER A 248 -14.45 2.31 15.54
CA SER A 248 -15.48 1.27 15.49
C SER A 248 -15.18 0.18 14.45
N ASP A 249 -14.69 0.56 13.27
CA ASP A 249 -14.27 -0.39 12.22
C ASP A 249 -13.11 -1.27 12.71
N HIS A 250 -12.13 -0.69 13.41
CA HIS A 250 -11.01 -1.45 13.97
C HIS A 250 -11.47 -2.37 15.11
N ALA A 251 -12.39 -1.91 15.96
CA ALA A 251 -12.97 -2.73 17.01
C ALA A 251 -13.75 -3.92 16.43
N ARG A 252 -14.54 -3.70 15.38
CA ARG A 252 -15.22 -4.79 14.65
C ARG A 252 -14.21 -5.79 14.09
N LEU A 253 -13.12 -5.32 13.47
CA LEU A 253 -12.06 -6.20 12.98
C LEU A 253 -11.43 -7.02 14.13
N LEU A 254 -11.05 -6.36 15.24
CA LEU A 254 -10.44 -7.00 16.40
C LEU A 254 -11.38 -8.02 17.07
N SER A 255 -12.69 -7.77 17.10
CA SER A 255 -13.66 -8.73 17.63
C SER A 255 -13.67 -10.08 16.91
N ILE A 256 -13.15 -10.11 15.67
CA ILE A 256 -13.05 -11.32 14.85
C ILE A 256 -11.64 -11.90 14.90
N VAL A 257 -10.59 -11.05 14.79
CA VAL A 257 -9.20 -11.52 14.71
C VAL A 257 -8.56 -11.83 16.05
N ASP A 258 -9.00 -11.16 17.11
CA ASP A 258 -8.52 -11.36 18.48
C ASP A 258 -9.66 -11.08 19.48
N PRO A 259 -10.64 -12.01 19.59
CA PRO A 259 -11.81 -11.81 20.42
C PRO A 259 -11.48 -11.57 21.90
N GLU A 260 -10.38 -12.16 22.40
CA GLU A 260 -9.95 -11.99 23.79
C GLU A 260 -9.51 -10.55 24.06
N SER A 261 -8.59 -10.01 23.25
CA SER A 261 -8.16 -8.61 23.38
C SER A 261 -9.31 -7.63 23.10
N SER A 262 -10.26 -7.99 22.24
CA SER A 262 -11.38 -7.12 21.88
C SER A 262 -12.30 -6.76 23.05
N GLN A 263 -12.36 -7.60 24.10
CA GLN A 263 -13.18 -7.36 25.30
C GLN A 263 -12.75 -6.11 26.06
N GLN A 264 -11.50 -5.66 25.89
CA GLN A 264 -10.95 -4.50 26.56
C GLN A 264 -11.20 -3.18 25.77
N LEU A 265 -11.80 -3.24 24.58
CA LEU A 265 -11.95 -2.07 23.72
C LEU A 265 -13.11 -1.16 24.11
N GLY A 266 -14.10 -1.65 24.86
CA GLY A 266 -15.29 -0.86 25.26
C GLY A 266 -14.93 0.48 25.92
N PRO A 267 -14.15 0.48 27.02
CA PRO A 267 -13.71 1.71 27.67
C PRO A 267 -12.88 2.64 26.77
N ILE A 268 -12.12 2.07 25.81
CA ILE A 268 -11.33 2.86 24.86
C ILE A 268 -12.26 3.59 23.88
N LEU A 269 -13.27 2.90 23.35
CA LEU A 269 -14.25 3.49 22.44
C LEU A 269 -15.06 4.59 23.13
N GLU A 270 -15.52 4.35 24.37
CA GLU A 270 -16.22 5.37 25.17
C GLU A 270 -15.35 6.61 25.41
N ALA A 271 -14.07 6.43 25.71
CA ALA A 271 -13.15 7.54 25.87
C ALA A 271 -12.95 8.31 24.55
N LEU A 272 -12.86 7.60 23.41
CA LEU A 272 -12.71 8.22 22.09
C LEU A 272 -13.96 9.01 21.67
N ASP A 273 -15.16 8.56 22.03
CA ASP A 273 -16.42 9.29 21.77
C ASP A 273 -16.50 10.62 22.53
N SER A 274 -15.71 10.78 23.60
CA SER A 274 -15.62 12.02 24.38
C SER A 274 -14.56 13.01 23.89
N VAL A 275 -13.78 12.65 22.87
CA VAL A 275 -12.74 13.51 22.31
C VAL A 275 -13.38 14.70 21.59
N GLU A 276 -12.93 15.90 21.93
CA GLU A 276 -13.38 17.13 21.28
C GLU A 276 -12.87 17.19 19.83
N VAL A 277 -13.77 17.51 18.91
CA VAL A 277 -13.45 17.66 17.48
C VAL A 277 -12.79 19.02 17.25
N GLU A 278 -11.60 19.02 16.67
CA GLU A 278 -10.92 20.25 16.26
C GLU A 278 -11.45 20.78 14.91
N PRO A 279 -11.31 22.10 14.66
CA PRO A 279 -11.63 22.65 13.35
C PRO A 279 -10.80 22.01 12.23
N SER A 280 -11.48 21.55 11.18
CA SER A 280 -10.81 20.94 10.03
C SER A 280 -9.93 21.94 9.26
N THR A 281 -8.79 21.46 8.80
CA THR A 281 -7.78 22.20 8.05
C THR A 281 -7.12 21.26 7.02
N ALA A 282 -6.05 21.72 6.36
CA ALA A 282 -5.22 20.85 5.55
C ALA A 282 -4.49 19.84 6.44
N ALA A 283 -4.71 18.58 6.13
CA ALA A 283 -4.10 17.44 6.79
C ALA A 283 -3.44 16.52 5.74
N HIS A 284 -2.34 15.89 6.14
CA HIS A 284 -1.64 14.90 5.34
C HIS A 284 -2.42 13.59 5.29
N GLY A 285 -2.99 13.13 6.42
CA GLY A 285 -3.89 11.97 6.51
C GLY A 285 -3.19 10.63 6.72
N ASP A 286 -1.87 10.58 6.55
CA ASP A 286 -0.99 9.46 6.92
C ASP A 286 0.38 9.97 7.43
N PHE A 287 0.38 11.03 8.24
CA PHE A 287 1.64 11.67 8.66
C PHE A 287 2.37 10.85 9.71
N HIS A 288 3.50 10.25 9.34
CA HIS A 288 4.33 9.52 10.30
C HIS A 288 5.81 9.47 9.88
N SER A 289 6.67 9.00 10.79
CA SER A 289 8.13 9.02 10.64
C SER A 289 8.69 8.28 9.42
N ALA A 290 7.91 7.39 8.78
CA ALA A 290 8.35 6.72 7.55
C ALA A 290 8.08 7.54 6.28
N GLN A 291 7.20 8.55 6.36
CA GLN A 291 6.85 9.43 5.25
C GLN A 291 7.74 10.67 5.16
N ILE A 292 8.49 10.98 6.22
CA ILE A 292 9.40 12.12 6.28
C ILE A 292 10.79 11.66 5.85
N LEU A 293 11.39 12.31 4.86
CA LEU A 293 12.77 12.09 4.46
C LEU A 293 13.70 13.11 5.11
N VAL A 294 14.83 12.62 5.60
CA VAL A 294 15.86 13.41 6.26
C VAL A 294 17.24 13.15 5.64
N ASP A 295 18.03 14.20 5.53
CA ASP A 295 19.46 14.12 5.20
C ASP A 295 20.23 15.13 6.04
N LYS A 296 21.37 14.71 6.61
CA LYS A 296 22.26 15.56 7.43
C LYS A 296 21.54 16.41 8.48
N GLY A 297 20.54 15.84 9.16
CA GLY A 297 19.77 16.54 10.20
C GLY A 297 18.79 17.58 9.65
N GLN A 298 18.44 17.52 8.38
CA GLN A 298 17.44 18.39 7.76
C GLN A 298 16.32 17.56 7.15
N VAL A 299 15.10 18.07 7.15
CA VAL A 299 13.99 17.51 6.38
C VAL A 299 14.24 17.83 4.90
N VAL A 300 14.23 16.80 4.06
CA VAL A 300 14.47 16.92 2.62
C VAL A 300 13.31 16.39 1.77
N GLY A 301 12.30 15.77 2.39
CA GLY A 301 11.10 15.42 1.66
C GLY A 301 9.93 14.91 2.48
N LEU A 302 8.75 14.94 1.87
CA LEU A 302 7.51 14.35 2.38
C LEU A 302 6.94 13.38 1.33
N LEU A 303 6.62 12.16 1.74
CA LEU A 303 6.17 11.05 0.90
C LEU A 303 4.70 10.70 1.15
N ASP A 304 4.12 9.93 0.23
CA ASP A 304 2.75 9.37 0.30
C ASP A 304 1.62 10.38 0.54
N VAL A 305 1.73 11.53 -0.13
CA VAL A 305 0.76 12.64 -0.05
C VAL A 305 -0.59 12.37 -0.72
N ASP A 306 -0.85 11.16 -1.22
CA ASP A 306 -2.13 10.80 -1.87
C ASP A 306 -3.34 10.98 -0.94
N THR A 307 -3.09 10.92 0.37
CA THR A 307 -4.08 11.01 1.43
C THR A 307 -4.38 12.43 1.87
N VAL A 308 -3.67 13.42 1.33
CA VAL A 308 -3.89 14.84 1.65
C VAL A 308 -5.34 15.23 1.37
N GLY A 309 -5.91 15.99 2.30
CA GLY A 309 -7.29 16.47 2.24
C GLY A 309 -7.66 17.36 3.43
N VAL A 310 -8.96 17.44 3.69
CA VAL A 310 -9.55 18.20 4.79
C VAL A 310 -9.74 17.29 6.00
N GLY A 311 -9.05 17.59 7.09
CA GLY A 311 -9.11 16.81 8.34
C GLY A 311 -8.59 17.60 9.53
N GLU A 312 -8.42 16.96 10.67
CA GLU A 312 -7.94 17.62 11.88
C GLU A 312 -6.42 17.59 11.95
N ARG A 313 -5.79 18.69 12.41
CA ARG A 313 -4.32 18.76 12.51
C ARG A 313 -3.79 17.82 13.58
N VAL A 314 -4.55 17.66 14.67
CA VAL A 314 -4.19 16.76 15.77
C VAL A 314 -4.03 15.32 15.32
N ASP A 315 -4.78 14.87 14.30
CA ASP A 315 -4.69 13.50 13.78
C ASP A 315 -3.32 13.19 13.15
N ASP A 316 -2.75 14.13 12.40
CA ASP A 316 -1.41 13.96 11.83
C ASP A 316 -0.33 13.92 12.93
N LEU A 317 -0.48 14.76 13.97
CA LEU A 317 0.46 14.79 15.10
C LEU A 317 0.34 13.52 15.95
N ALA A 318 -0.89 13.06 16.22
CA ALA A 318 -1.15 11.82 16.91
C ALA A 318 -0.64 10.61 16.11
N GLY A 319 -0.83 10.61 14.79
CA GLY A 319 -0.27 9.62 13.88
C GLY A 319 1.26 9.56 13.95
N LEU A 320 1.92 10.71 13.97
CA LEU A 320 3.38 10.77 14.16
C LEU A 320 3.79 10.15 15.50
N LEU A 321 3.17 10.55 16.61
CA LEU A 321 3.50 10.04 17.95
C LEU A 321 3.23 8.55 18.09
N GLY A 322 2.09 8.05 17.62
CA GLY A 322 1.75 6.63 17.65
C GLY A 322 2.70 5.75 16.83
N HIS A 323 3.39 6.32 15.84
CA HIS A 323 4.43 5.61 15.08
C HIS A 323 5.82 5.68 15.71
N LEU A 324 6.00 6.44 16.80
CA LEU A 324 7.24 6.53 17.58
C LEU A 324 7.25 5.61 18.82
N SER A 325 6.08 5.12 19.23
CA SER A 325 5.94 4.16 20.34
C SER A 325 6.44 2.76 20.00
#